data_AF-A0A9D2K676-F1
#
_entry.id   AF-A0A9D2K676-F1
#
_cell.length_a   1.000
_cell.length_b   1.000
_cell.length_c   1.000
_cell.angle_alpha   90.00
_cell.angle_beta   90.00
_cell.angle_gamma   90.00
#
_symmetry.space_group_name_H-M   'P 1'
#
loop_
_entity.id
_entity.type
_entity.pdbx_description
1 polymer ?
#
loop_
_entity_poly.entity_id
_entity_poly.type
_entity_poly.pdbx_seq_one_letter_code
_entity_poly.pdbx_strand_id
1 'polypeptide(L)'
;MGKTRQYNIEGVLLEIPLCYDQLTGKEIEIFPDFIENPVYTPEGCPILFTGEDACAYGQAPDGAPCIDCGSCRFYRQTPGTLIGVCGHEQKRRNLAVGEKKPYKGGIRE
;
A
#
# COMPACT_ATOMS: atom_id res chain seq x y z
N MET A 1 -6.64 22.02 7.28
CA MET A 1 -6.09 20.71 7.64
C MET A 1 -7.07 19.67 7.12
N GLY A 2 -6.67 18.86 6.14
CA GLY A 2 -7.55 17.84 5.54
C GLY A 2 -7.85 16.70 6.52
N LYS A 3 -8.96 15.99 6.31
CA LYS A 3 -9.26 14.77 7.07
C LYS A 3 -8.35 13.63 6.61
N THR A 4 -8.01 12.74 7.53
CA THR A 4 -7.22 11.54 7.26
C THR A 4 -7.89 10.32 7.88
N ARG A 5 -7.54 9.14 7.39
CA ARG A 5 -7.90 7.85 7.98
C ARG A 5 -6.63 7.08 8.34
N GLN A 6 -6.62 6.49 9.52
CA GLN A 6 -5.48 5.75 10.02
C GLN A 6 -5.64 4.26 9.80
N TYR A 7 -4.58 3.60 9.33
CA TYR A 7 -4.50 2.16 9.17
C TYR A 7 -3.26 1.63 9.86
N ASN A 8 -3.41 0.56 10.64
CA ASN A 8 -2.28 -0.23 11.11
C ASN A 8 -2.12 -1.45 10.19
N ILE A 9 -1.08 -1.44 9.37
CA ILE A 9 -0.78 -2.50 8.41
C ILE A 9 0.48 -3.23 8.88
N GLU A 10 0.29 -4.44 9.43
CA GLU A 10 1.37 -5.30 9.94
C GLU A 10 2.40 -4.53 10.80
N GLY A 11 1.95 -3.63 11.68
CA GLY A 11 2.81 -2.85 12.58
C GLY A 11 3.27 -1.48 12.07
N VAL A 12 2.83 -1.07 10.88
CA VAL A 12 3.04 0.28 10.33
C VAL A 12 1.77 1.09 10.42
N LEU A 13 1.83 2.24 11.10
CA LEU A 13 0.74 3.20 11.12
C LEU A 13 0.83 4.11 9.88
N LEU A 14 -0.17 4.04 9.02
CA LEU A 14 -0.34 4.89 7.85
C LEU A 14 -1.47 5.88 8.07
N GLU A 15 -1.22 7.14 7.71
CA GLU A 15 -2.23 8.19 7.67
C GLU A 15 -2.54 8.53 6.21
N ILE A 16 -3.72 8.13 5.75
CA ILE A 16 -4.15 8.29 4.36
C ILE A 16 -5.07 9.51 4.27
N PRO A 17 -4.77 10.50 3.42
CA PRO A 17 -5.65 11.65 3.18
C PRO A 17 -7.01 11.22 2.65
N LEU A 18 -8.05 11.95 3.05
CA LEU A 18 -9.40 11.79 2.53
C LEU A 18 -9.80 13.00 1.68
N CYS A 19 -10.50 12.73 0.58
CA CYS A 19 -11.17 13.73 -0.24
C CYS A 19 -12.67 13.44 -0.28
N TYR A 20 -13.48 14.50 -0.24
CA TYR A 20 -14.92 14.35 -0.41
C TYR A 20 -15.26 14.24 -1.89
N ASP A 21 -15.77 13.09 -2.29
CA ASP A 21 -16.27 12.86 -3.64
C ASP A 21 -17.72 13.34 -3.74
N GLN A 22 -17.95 14.40 -4.52
CA GLN A 22 -19.27 15.01 -4.65
C GLN A 22 -20.29 14.08 -5.33
N LEU A 23 -19.83 13.20 -6.23
CA LEU A 23 -20.71 12.30 -6.98
C LEU A 23 -21.34 11.24 -6.07
N THR A 24 -20.53 10.62 -5.22
CA THR A 24 -20.99 9.58 -4.29
C THR A 24 -21.45 10.13 -2.94
N GLY A 25 -21.10 11.37 -2.61
CA GLY A 25 -21.38 12.00 -1.31
C GLY A 25 -20.58 11.39 -0.16
N LYS A 26 -19.41 10.81 -0.45
CA LYS A 26 -18.59 10.06 0.51
C LYS A 26 -17.17 10.62 0.59
N GLU A 27 -16.54 10.40 1.73
CA GLU A 27 -15.11 10.62 1.89
C GLU A 27 -14.36 9.38 1.41
N ILE A 28 -13.50 9.57 0.41
CA ILE A 28 -12.70 8.52 -0.22
C ILE A 28 -11.22 8.73 0.09
N GLU A 29 -10.48 7.63 0.20
CA GLU A 29 -9.04 7.64 0.37
C GLU A 29 -8.32 8.15 -0.88
N ILE A 30 -7.36 9.06 -0.69
CA ILE A 30 -6.35 9.39 -1.68
C ILE A 30 -5.10 8.61 -1.31
N PHE A 31 -4.88 7.50 -2.01
CA PHE A 31 -3.70 6.67 -1.80
C PHE A 31 -2.44 7.39 -2.30
N PRO A 32 -1.34 7.34 -1.54
CA PRO A 32 -0.08 7.89 -1.98
C PRO A 32 0.57 6.99 -3.04
N ASP A 33 1.51 7.56 -3.78
CA ASP A 33 2.34 6.78 -4.69
C ASP A 33 3.34 5.93 -3.88
N PHE A 34 3.01 4.64 -3.72
CA PHE A 34 3.84 3.68 -2.99
C PHE A 34 5.06 3.21 -3.79
N ILE A 35 5.19 3.58 -5.06
CA ILE A 35 6.35 3.30 -5.90
C ILE A 35 7.39 4.42 -5.74
N GLU A 36 6.96 5.67 -5.83
CA GLU A 36 7.81 6.84 -5.60
C GLU A 36 8.22 6.98 -4.13
N ASN A 37 7.30 6.72 -3.20
CA ASN A 37 7.51 6.87 -1.76
C ASN A 37 7.22 5.55 -1.03
N PRO A 38 8.11 4.55 -1.15
CA PRO A 38 7.82 3.20 -0.69
C PRO A 38 7.80 3.11 0.83
N VAL A 39 6.79 2.39 1.33
CA VAL A 39 6.62 2.08 2.75
C VAL A 39 6.81 0.59 2.95
N TYR A 40 7.47 0.20 4.04
CA TYR A 40 7.77 -1.19 4.36
C TYR A 40 7.32 -1.53 5.78
N THR A 41 6.88 -2.77 5.99
CA THR A 41 6.66 -3.35 7.32
C THR A 41 7.99 -3.48 8.08
N PRO A 42 7.97 -3.68 9.42
CA PRO A 42 9.19 -3.95 10.19
C PRO A 42 9.99 -5.17 9.71
N GLU A 43 9.36 -6.11 9.03
CA GLU A 43 9.96 -7.30 8.41
C GLU A 43 10.48 -7.02 6.99
N GLY A 44 10.38 -5.76 6.54
CA GLY A 44 10.85 -5.32 5.23
C GLY A 44 9.89 -5.62 4.09
N CYS A 45 8.66 -6.06 4.35
CA CYS A 45 7.69 -6.33 3.28
C CYS A 45 7.12 -5.01 2.75
N PRO A 46 7.08 -4.77 1.42
CA PRO A 46 6.52 -3.54 0.89
C PRO A 46 5.00 -3.48 1.11
N ILE A 47 4.53 -2.29 1.48
CA ILE A 47 3.11 -1.94 1.53
C ILE A 47 2.76 -1.26 0.20
N LEU A 48 1.73 -1.76 -0.48
CA LEU A 48 1.33 -1.34 -1.83
C LEU A 48 -0.19 -1.16 -1.92
N PHE A 49 -0.62 -0.31 -2.84
CA PHE A 49 -2.02 -0.24 -3.26
C PHE A 49 -2.39 -1.49 -4.08
N THR A 50 -3.65 -1.92 -4.01
CA THR A 50 -4.09 -3.18 -4.62
C THR A 50 -4.09 -3.12 -6.14
N GLY A 51 -4.30 -1.93 -6.71
CA GLY A 51 -4.28 -1.70 -8.16
C GLY A 51 -2.92 -1.31 -8.71
N GLU A 52 -1.84 -1.49 -7.95
CA GLU A 52 -0.47 -1.31 -8.46
C GLU A 52 -0.18 -2.38 -9.53
N ASP A 53 0.47 -1.97 -10.62
CA ASP A 53 0.83 -2.86 -11.73
C ASP A 53 1.58 -4.11 -11.25
N ALA A 54 1.26 -5.25 -11.85
CA ALA A 54 1.91 -6.51 -11.52
C ALA A 54 3.42 -6.45 -11.81
N CYS A 55 4.22 -6.79 -10.79
CA CYS A 55 5.66 -6.90 -10.96
C CYS A 55 6.07 -8.22 -11.64
N ALA A 56 7.34 -8.33 -12.04
CA ALA A 56 7.90 -9.52 -12.67
C ALA A 56 7.81 -10.81 -11.83
N TYR A 57 7.49 -10.69 -10.54
CA TYR A 57 7.31 -11.83 -9.62
C TYR A 57 5.84 -12.16 -9.35
N GLY A 58 4.90 -11.44 -9.97
CA GLY A 58 3.47 -11.65 -9.79
C GLY A 58 3.05 -13.05 -10.22
N GLN A 59 2.29 -13.73 -9.38
CA GLN A 59 1.71 -15.04 -9.70
C GLN A 59 0.24 -15.08 -9.30
N ALA A 60 -0.65 -15.32 -10.26
CA ALA A 60 -2.05 -15.54 -9.95
C ALA A 60 -2.24 -16.95 -9.37
N PRO A 61 -3.22 -17.18 -8.48
CA PRO A 61 -3.47 -18.50 -7.89
C PRO A 61 -3.75 -19.60 -8.93
N ASP A 62 -4.34 -19.24 -10.07
CA ASP A 62 -4.73 -20.13 -11.17
C ASP A 62 -3.70 -20.19 -12.31
N GLY A 63 -2.57 -19.49 -12.17
CA GLY A 63 -1.52 -19.41 -13.18
C GLY A 63 -1.81 -18.42 -14.32
N ALA A 64 -2.92 -17.68 -14.27
CA ALA A 64 -3.14 -16.57 -15.19
C ALA A 64 -2.10 -15.44 -14.98
N PRO A 65 -1.90 -14.55 -15.97
CA PRO A 65 -1.10 -13.35 -15.78
C PRO A 65 -1.68 -12.48 -14.66
N CYS A 66 -0.83 -12.02 -13.73
CA CYS A 66 -1.24 -10.95 -12.82
C CYS A 66 -1.39 -9.65 -13.60
N ILE A 67 -2.50 -8.95 -13.36
CA ILE A 67 -2.72 -7.60 -13.89
C ILE A 67 -2.18 -6.57 -12.89
N ASP A 68 -2.51 -6.78 -11.63
CA ASP A 68 -2.14 -5.91 -10.51
C ASP A 68 -1.71 -6.72 -9.28
N CYS A 69 -1.37 -6.00 -8.20
CA CYS A 69 -1.07 -6.61 -6.91
C CYS A 69 -2.27 -7.39 -6.34
N GLY A 70 -3.50 -6.91 -6.52
CA GLY A 70 -4.72 -7.58 -6.05
C GLY A 70 -4.93 -8.97 -6.65
N SER A 71 -4.45 -9.18 -7.87
CA SER A 71 -4.49 -10.46 -8.58
C SER A 71 -3.41 -11.46 -8.12
N CYS A 72 -2.41 -11.00 -7.37
CA CYS A 72 -1.24 -11.77 -7.01
C CYS A 72 -1.45 -12.54 -5.69
N ARG A 73 -1.16 -13.85 -5.69
CA ARG A 73 -1.26 -14.72 -4.51
C ARG A 73 -0.39 -14.29 -3.32
N PHE A 74 0.66 -13.50 -3.58
CA PHE A 74 1.59 -13.05 -2.54
C PHE A 74 1.15 -11.75 -1.88
N TYR A 75 0.21 -11.03 -2.47
CA TYR A 75 -0.33 -9.80 -1.93
C TYR A 75 -1.43 -10.12 -0.93
N ARG A 76 -1.32 -9.56 0.28
CA ARG A 76 -2.31 -9.70 1.34
C ARG A 76 -2.96 -8.34 1.57
N GLN A 77 -4.15 -8.16 1.02
CA GLN A 77 -4.92 -6.94 1.21
C GLN A 77 -5.38 -6.82 2.67
N THR A 78 -5.22 -5.62 3.24
CA THR A 78 -5.72 -5.35 4.59
C THR A 78 -7.25 -5.20 4.54
N PRO A 79 -8.02 -5.89 5.39
CA PRO A 79 -9.47 -5.80 5.37
C PRO A 79 -9.98 -4.37 5.50
N GLY A 80 -10.94 -3.98 4.64
CA GLY A 80 -11.57 -2.66 4.69
C GLY A 80 -10.73 -1.51 4.10
N THR A 81 -9.65 -1.82 3.38
CA THR A 81 -8.86 -0.83 2.62
C THR A 81 -8.34 -1.42 1.32
N LEU A 82 -7.89 -0.58 0.40
CA LEU A 82 -7.25 -0.98 -0.86
C LEU A 82 -5.72 -1.02 -0.75
N ILE A 83 -5.18 -1.06 0.47
CA ILE A 83 -3.75 -1.18 0.76
C ILE A 83 -3.47 -2.56 1.36
N GLY A 84 -2.29 -3.11 1.09
CA GLY A 84 -1.91 -4.44 1.52
C GLY A 84 -0.40 -4.64 1.47
N VAL A 85 0.02 -5.82 1.91
CA VAL A 85 1.43 -6.17 2.04
C VAL A 85 1.83 -7.17 0.96
N CYS A 86 2.90 -6.88 0.23
CA CYS A 86 3.53 -7.84 -0.66
C CYS A 86 4.40 -8.81 0.15
N GLY A 87 4.05 -10.10 0.11
CA GLY A 87 4.77 -11.15 0.82
C GLY A 87 5.94 -11.77 0.07
N HIS A 88 6.20 -11.38 -1.18
CA HIS A 88 7.21 -12.02 -2.04
C HIS A 88 8.63 -11.70 -1.55
N GLU A 89 9.47 -12.73 -1.39
CA GLU A 89 10.78 -12.60 -0.73
C GLU A 89 11.73 -11.64 -1.45
N GLN A 90 11.74 -11.66 -2.78
CA GLN A 90 12.58 -10.81 -3.63
C GLN A 90 12.18 -9.32 -3.57
N LYS A 91 10.99 -9.02 -3.05
CA LYS A 91 10.52 -7.65 -2.85
C LYS A 91 10.80 -7.15 -1.42
N ARG A 92 11.25 -8.03 -0.51
CA ARG A 92 11.57 -7.63 0.86
C ARG A 92 12.84 -6.78 0.91
N ARG A 93 12.80 -5.70 1.66
CA ARG A 93 13.97 -4.87 1.95
C ARG A 93 14.72 -5.45 3.15
N ASN A 94 16.02 -5.67 3.00
CA ASN A 94 16.87 -5.98 4.15
C ASN A 94 17.02 -4.72 5.01
N LEU A 95 16.33 -4.68 6.15
CA LEU A 95 16.33 -3.55 7.10
C LEU A 95 17.56 -3.54 8.04
N ALA A 96 18.70 -4.06 7.58
CA ALA A 96 19.97 -3.85 8.26
C ALA A 96 20.34 -2.35 8.12
N VAL A 97 19.93 -1.57 9.12
CA VAL A 97 20.16 -0.12 9.29
C VAL A 97 19.32 0.77 8.36
N GLY A 98 18.24 1.33 8.91
CA GLY A 98 17.51 2.42 8.26
C GLY A 98 16.42 2.97 9.17
N GLU A 99 16.57 4.21 9.62
CA GLU A 99 15.70 4.92 10.56
C GLU A 99 14.20 4.80 10.21
N LYS A 100 13.37 4.58 11.24
CA LYS A 100 11.91 4.66 11.16
C LYS A 100 11.51 6.10 10.86
N LYS A 101 11.28 6.44 9.59
CA LYS A 101 10.62 7.71 9.23
C LYS A 101 9.11 7.47 9.11
N PRO A 102 8.28 8.10 9.95
CA PRO A 102 6.83 8.06 9.74
C PRO A 102 6.50 8.77 8.41
N TYR A 103 5.68 8.12 7.57
CA TYR A 103 5.14 8.74 6.37
C TYR A 103 4.19 9.87 6.79
N LYS A 104 4.54 11.12 6.47
CA LYS A 104 3.65 12.27 6.59
C LYS A 104 3.13 12.63 5.20
N GLY A 105 1.90 12.24 4.90
CA GLY A 105 1.23 12.57 3.64
C GLY A 105 1.21 14.08 3.41
N GLY A 106 1.85 14.52 2.33
CA GLY A 106 1.86 15.93 1.92
C GLY A 106 0.62 16.25 1.09
N ILE A 107 -0.15 17.24 1.54
CA ILE A 107 -1.17 17.90 0.72
C ILE A 107 -0.41 18.75 -0.30
N ARG A 108 -0.59 18.50 -1.60
CA ARG A 108 -0.18 19.45 -2.64
C ARG A 108 -1.24 20.55 -2.72
N GLU A 109 -0.78 21.79 -2.63
CA GLU A 109 -1.56 23.03 -2.81
C GLU A 109 -2.17 23.13 -4.21
#